data_AF-A0A832HCQ3-F1
#
_entry.id   AF-A0A832HCQ3-F1
#
_cell.length_a   1.000
_cell.length_b   1.000
_cell.length_c   1.000
_cell.angle_alpha   90.00
_cell.angle_beta   90.00
_cell.angle_gamma   90.00
#
_symmetry.space_group_name_H-M   'P 1'
#
loop_
_entity.id
_entity.type
_entity.pdbx_description
1 polymer ?
#
loop_
_entity_poly.entity_id
_entity_poly.type
_entity_poly.pdbx_seq_one_letter_code
_entity_poly.pdbx_strand_id
1 'polypeptide(L)'
;MGGVLQWRVLLSLRQRKSTMVTLVRRSLSWQATYFRVTQMPTHVRQYEALFLLNSSYATGSWEAAKGEVEHILHRANAEILHVRKWDDRRLAYELEGQKRGTYVLVFFKAEGPKIAGIERDVQISENILRVLVLKADHLAMKDIEAMQPQQPAVEEHDTRNFRRGGPGGDRDRERAPVAAAPVVEEAPEEAKI
;
A
#
# COMPACT_ATOMS: atom_id res chain seq x y z
N MET A 1 -47.02 -73.27 -26.16
CA MET A 1 -46.01 -74.32 -26.33
C MET A 1 -45.05 -73.89 -27.43
N GLY A 2 -43.74 -73.99 -27.18
CA GLY A 2 -42.67 -73.70 -28.15
C GLY A 2 -42.32 -72.21 -28.25
N GLY A 3 -41.09 -71.76 -28.11
CA GLY A 3 -39.83 -72.47 -27.98
C GLY A 3 -38.72 -71.44 -27.90
N VAL A 4 -37.82 -71.69 -26.97
CA VAL A 4 -36.50 -71.09 -26.77
C VAL A 4 -35.70 -71.15 -28.07
N LEU A 5 -34.79 -70.21 -28.33
CA LEU A 5 -33.39 -70.51 -28.73
C LEU A 5 -32.58 -69.22 -29.00
N GLN A 6 -31.71 -69.00 -28.03
CA GLN A 6 -30.54 -68.13 -27.94
C GLN A 6 -29.39 -68.64 -28.82
N TRP A 7 -28.77 -67.83 -29.71
CA TRP A 7 -27.36 -67.95 -30.16
C TRP A 7 -26.90 -66.54 -30.64
N ARG A 8 -25.98 -65.79 -30.00
CA ARG A 8 -24.52 -65.91 -29.73
C ARG A 8 -23.63 -65.54 -30.95
N VAL A 9 -22.61 -64.70 -30.68
CA VAL A 9 -21.37 -64.40 -31.46
C VAL A 9 -21.48 -63.25 -32.49
N LEU A 10 -21.01 -62.00 -32.29
CA LEU A 10 -19.64 -61.45 -32.09
C LEU A 10 -18.85 -61.27 -33.41
N LEU A 11 -18.81 -60.04 -33.95
CA LEU A 11 -17.77 -59.48 -34.85
C LEU A 11 -18.11 -57.99 -35.10
N SER A 12 -17.45 -57.03 -34.45
CA SER A 12 -16.19 -56.38 -34.83
C SER A 12 -16.18 -55.72 -36.23
N LEU A 13 -15.57 -54.52 -36.27
CA LEU A 13 -15.30 -53.59 -37.39
C LEU A 13 -16.41 -52.55 -37.64
N ARG A 14 -16.29 -51.29 -37.19
CA ARG A 14 -15.32 -50.23 -37.56
C ARG A 14 -15.47 -49.79 -39.03
N GLN A 15 -15.63 -48.46 -39.19
CA GLN A 15 -15.72 -47.64 -40.42
C GLN A 15 -17.17 -47.37 -40.86
N ARG A 16 -17.58 -46.19 -41.34
CA ARG A 16 -17.20 -44.77 -41.22
C ARG A 16 -18.28 -44.03 -42.04
N LYS A 17 -18.61 -42.79 -41.66
CA LYS A 17 -19.22 -41.72 -42.50
C LYS A 17 -20.74 -41.90 -42.78
N SER A 18 -21.58 -41.12 -42.12
CA SER A 18 -21.95 -39.73 -42.49
C SER A 18 -23.10 -39.69 -43.49
N THR A 19 -24.31 -39.38 -43.01
CA THR A 19 -25.32 -38.64 -43.79
C THR A 19 -26.32 -37.98 -42.84
N MET A 20 -26.23 -36.65 -42.82
CA MET A 20 -27.32 -35.67 -42.67
C MET A 20 -28.48 -36.02 -41.72
N VAL A 21 -28.44 -35.42 -40.52
CA VAL A 21 -29.66 -35.09 -39.77
C VAL A 21 -29.71 -33.57 -39.65
N THR A 22 -30.44 -32.96 -40.57
CA THR A 22 -30.75 -31.52 -40.57
C THR A 22 -31.91 -31.26 -39.62
N LEU A 23 -31.59 -30.59 -38.50
CA LEU A 23 -32.29 -29.44 -37.92
C LEU A 23 -33.82 -29.55 -37.68
N VAL A 24 -34.26 -29.37 -36.42
CA VAL A 24 -34.93 -28.15 -35.94
C VAL A 24 -35.19 -28.23 -34.42
N ARG A 25 -34.45 -27.35 -33.70
CA ARG A 25 -34.82 -26.48 -32.54
C ARG A 25 -35.59 -27.11 -31.36
N ARG A 26 -35.19 -27.00 -30.09
CA ARG A 26 -34.49 -25.94 -29.31
C ARG A 26 -33.76 -26.64 -28.15
N SER A 27 -32.44 -26.65 -28.04
CA SER A 27 -31.53 -25.56 -27.66
C SER A 27 -31.78 -25.00 -26.25
N LEU A 28 -30.87 -25.38 -25.32
CA LEU A 28 -30.15 -24.56 -24.32
C LEU A 28 -30.97 -23.53 -23.51
N SER A 29 -30.84 -23.33 -22.20
CA SER A 29 -29.75 -23.60 -21.28
C SER A 29 -30.26 -23.21 -19.88
N TRP A 30 -29.95 -24.00 -18.87
CA TRP A 30 -29.76 -23.42 -17.53
C TRP A 30 -28.66 -22.35 -17.62
N GLN A 31 -28.73 -21.32 -16.79
CA GLN A 31 -27.82 -20.17 -16.68
C GLN A 31 -28.25 -18.94 -17.48
N ALA A 32 -28.91 -18.01 -16.79
CA ALA A 32 -28.75 -16.56 -16.90
C ALA A 32 -29.91 -15.86 -16.17
N THR A 33 -30.02 -16.04 -14.85
CA THR A 33 -30.76 -15.04 -14.06
C THR A 33 -29.73 -13.99 -13.70
N TYR A 34 -29.69 -12.99 -14.58
CA TYR A 34 -28.73 -11.91 -14.66
C TYR A 34 -28.50 -11.25 -13.31
N PHE A 35 -27.33 -11.54 -12.74
CA PHE A 35 -26.61 -10.70 -11.80
C PHE A 35 -26.33 -9.35 -12.49
N ARG A 36 -27.33 -8.47 -12.50
CA ARG A 36 -27.16 -7.09 -12.95
C ARG A 36 -26.54 -6.33 -11.78
N VAL A 37 -25.22 -6.39 -11.65
CA VAL A 37 -24.49 -5.41 -10.86
C VAL A 37 -24.73 -4.07 -11.54
N THR A 38 -25.59 -3.28 -10.92
CA THR A 38 -25.88 -1.91 -11.31
C THR A 38 -24.57 -1.14 -11.32
N GLN A 39 -24.02 -0.90 -12.51
CA GLN A 39 -22.97 0.09 -12.68
C GLN A 39 -23.58 1.46 -12.44
N MET A 40 -23.50 1.93 -11.20
CA MET A 40 -23.68 3.34 -10.91
C MET A 40 -22.40 4.07 -11.32
N PRO A 41 -22.49 5.20 -12.03
CA PRO A 41 -21.31 5.98 -12.40
C PRO A 41 -20.59 6.42 -11.11
N THR A 42 -19.38 5.91 -10.90
CA THR A 42 -18.55 6.25 -9.74
C THR A 42 -17.83 7.56 -10.04
N HIS A 43 -18.44 8.68 -9.66
CA HIS A 43 -17.76 9.97 -9.76
C HIS A 43 -16.72 10.11 -8.64
N VAL A 44 -15.52 10.54 -9.00
CA VAL A 44 -14.47 10.88 -8.04
C VAL A 44 -14.91 12.12 -7.27
N ARG A 45 -14.85 12.06 -5.94
CA ARG A 45 -15.25 13.15 -5.05
C ARG A 45 -14.11 13.44 -4.08
N GLN A 46 -14.11 14.67 -3.55
CA GLN A 46 -13.19 15.07 -2.50
C GLN A 46 -13.77 14.68 -1.14
N TYR A 47 -12.91 14.15 -0.30
CA TYR A 47 -13.22 13.74 1.06
C TYR A 47 -12.17 14.31 2.00
N GLU A 48 -12.60 14.50 3.23
CA GLU A 48 -11.73 14.70 4.36
C GLU A 48 -11.89 13.51 5.30
N ALA A 49 -10.78 13.00 5.82
CA ALA A 49 -10.77 11.98 6.84
C ALA A 49 -10.00 12.46 8.06
N LEU A 50 -10.62 12.25 9.22
CA LEU A 50 -9.99 12.40 10.51
C LEU A 50 -9.67 11.01 11.05
N PHE A 51 -8.39 10.69 11.13
CA PHE A 51 -7.89 9.46 11.74
C PHE A 51 -7.52 9.72 13.19
N LEU A 52 -7.92 8.79 14.06
CA LEU A 52 -7.52 8.75 15.45
C LEU A 52 -6.51 7.62 15.65
N LEU A 53 -5.26 7.98 15.86
CA LEU A 53 -4.16 7.04 16.11
C LEU A 53 -3.91 6.85 17.60
N ASN A 54 -3.31 5.71 17.93
CA ASN A 54 -2.72 5.52 19.25
C ASN A 54 -1.62 6.57 19.49
N SER A 55 -1.77 7.36 20.55
CA SER A 55 -0.84 8.44 20.87
C SER A 55 0.58 7.94 21.11
N SER A 56 0.74 6.75 21.73
CA SER A 56 2.06 6.17 22.01
C SER A 56 2.82 5.85 20.73
N TYR A 57 2.12 5.30 19.74
CA TYR A 57 2.69 4.96 18.42
C TYR A 57 3.08 6.23 17.64
N ALA A 58 2.18 7.21 17.57
CA ALA A 58 2.42 8.45 16.84
C ALA A 58 3.53 9.32 17.47
N THR A 59 3.72 9.28 18.79
CA THR A 59 4.84 9.98 19.45
C THR A 59 6.18 9.28 19.25
N GLY A 60 6.19 7.96 19.03
CA GLY A 60 7.40 7.19 18.80
C GLY A 60 7.95 7.39 17.39
N SER A 61 7.09 7.30 16.37
CA SER A 61 7.47 7.55 14.98
C SER A 61 6.31 8.16 14.20
N TRP A 62 6.40 9.48 13.98
CA TRP A 62 5.41 10.19 13.18
C TRP A 62 5.39 9.70 11.73
N GLU A 63 6.56 9.47 11.12
CA GLU A 63 6.64 9.06 9.72
C GLU A 63 6.04 7.67 9.49
N ALA A 64 6.23 6.74 10.43
CA ALA A 64 5.59 5.43 10.37
C ALA A 64 4.07 5.54 10.49
N ALA A 65 3.58 6.37 11.43
CA ALA A 65 2.16 6.58 11.63
C ALA A 65 1.48 7.26 10.42
N LYS A 66 2.17 8.21 9.80
CA LYS A 66 1.76 8.83 8.54
C LYS A 66 1.74 7.80 7.40
N GLY A 67 2.80 6.99 7.28
CA GLY A 67 2.92 5.96 6.26
C GLY A 67 1.83 4.88 6.35
N GLU A 68 1.39 4.52 7.55
CA GLU A 68 0.27 3.58 7.75
C GLU A 68 -1.05 4.13 7.18
N VAL A 69 -1.34 5.40 7.45
CA VAL A 69 -2.53 6.09 6.92
C VAL A 69 -2.46 6.19 5.40
N GLU A 70 -1.30 6.58 4.86
CA GLU A 70 -1.07 6.63 3.41
C GLU A 70 -1.22 5.26 2.76
N HIS A 71 -0.70 4.19 3.40
CA HIS A 71 -0.81 2.83 2.90
C HIS A 71 -2.28 2.40 2.74
N ILE A 72 -3.12 2.65 3.74
CA ILE A 72 -4.56 2.33 3.68
C ILE A 72 -5.24 3.08 2.54
N LEU A 73 -4.94 4.38 2.39
CA LEU A 73 -5.51 5.19 1.31
C LEU A 73 -5.04 4.72 -0.08
N HIS A 74 -3.78 4.31 -0.20
CA HIS A 74 -3.23 3.75 -1.44
C HIS A 74 -3.87 2.40 -1.80
N ARG A 75 -4.11 1.51 -0.83
CA ARG A 75 -4.83 0.24 -1.07
C ARG A 75 -6.24 0.47 -1.61
N ALA A 76 -6.89 1.54 -1.17
CA ALA A 76 -8.20 1.93 -1.66
C ALA A 76 -8.14 2.71 -3.00
N ASN A 77 -6.98 2.86 -3.64
CA ASN A 77 -6.78 3.66 -4.85
C ASN A 77 -7.31 5.10 -4.71
N ALA A 78 -7.04 5.74 -3.57
CA ALA A 78 -7.31 7.15 -3.35
C ALA A 78 -6.12 8.03 -3.77
N GLU A 79 -6.41 9.23 -4.28
CA GLU A 79 -5.43 10.28 -4.54
C GLU A 79 -5.33 11.18 -3.31
N ILE A 80 -4.17 11.16 -2.64
CA ILE A 80 -3.93 11.95 -1.43
C ILE A 80 -3.54 13.37 -1.84
N LEU A 81 -4.25 14.37 -1.31
CA LEU A 81 -3.99 15.79 -1.57
C LEU A 81 -3.09 16.39 -0.49
N HIS A 82 -3.41 16.13 0.77
CA HIS A 82 -2.68 16.68 1.90
C HIS A 82 -2.86 15.83 3.15
N VAL A 83 -1.78 15.63 3.91
CA VAL A 83 -1.77 14.93 5.19
C VAL A 83 -1.14 15.84 6.24
N ARG A 84 -1.86 16.05 7.34
CA ARG A 84 -1.39 16.91 8.43
C ARG A 84 -1.69 16.30 9.79
N LYS A 85 -0.70 16.36 10.68
CA LYS A 85 -0.91 16.15 12.11
C LYS A 85 -1.71 17.30 12.69
N TRP A 86 -2.89 17.01 13.27
CA TRP A 86 -3.77 18.04 13.81
C TRP A 86 -3.47 18.33 15.28
N ASP A 87 -3.70 17.37 16.18
CA ASP A 87 -3.51 17.59 17.62
C ASP A 87 -3.40 16.26 18.40
N ASP A 88 -2.78 16.31 19.58
CA ASP A 88 -2.63 15.18 20.50
C ASP A 88 -3.42 15.45 21.78
N ARG A 89 -4.62 14.86 21.88
CA ARG A 89 -5.56 15.16 22.99
C ARG A 89 -5.87 13.95 23.86
N ARG A 90 -6.29 14.22 25.09
CA ARG A 90 -6.89 13.22 25.97
C ARG A 90 -8.31 12.91 25.49
N LEU A 91 -8.65 11.64 25.42
CA LEU A 91 -9.99 11.16 25.05
C LEU A 91 -10.94 11.30 26.25
N ALA A 92 -12.23 11.48 25.96
CA ALA A 92 -13.26 11.59 26.99
C ALA A 92 -13.45 10.26 27.76
N TYR A 93 -13.23 9.14 27.07
CA TYR A 93 -13.24 7.79 27.61
C TYR A 93 -12.10 6.98 26.99
N GLU A 94 -11.76 5.87 27.64
CA GLU A 94 -10.72 4.97 27.14
C GLU A 94 -11.22 4.22 25.90
N LEU A 95 -10.43 4.26 24.84
CA LEU A 95 -10.70 3.55 23.60
C LEU A 95 -9.61 2.51 23.40
N GLU A 96 -9.96 1.23 23.43
CA GLU A 96 -9.00 0.11 23.31
C GLU A 96 -7.83 0.22 24.31
N GLY A 97 -8.12 0.67 25.53
CA GLY A 97 -7.13 0.89 26.59
C GLY A 97 -6.31 2.18 26.46
N GLN A 98 -6.55 3.00 25.44
CA GLN A 98 -5.85 4.28 25.25
C GLN A 98 -6.64 5.45 25.84
N LYS A 99 -5.96 6.25 26.68
CA LYS A 99 -6.49 7.49 27.29
C LYS A 99 -6.23 8.74 26.44
N ARG A 100 -5.28 8.66 25.51
CA ARG A 100 -4.84 9.76 24.64
C ARG A 100 -4.80 9.27 23.21
N GLY A 101 -5.07 10.16 22.26
CA GLY A 101 -4.99 9.87 20.84
C GLY A 101 -4.45 11.04 20.04
N THR A 102 -3.83 10.70 18.91
CA THR A 102 -3.29 11.66 17.94
C THR A 102 -4.26 11.76 16.77
N TYR A 103 -4.72 12.97 16.50
CA TYR A 103 -5.61 13.27 15.38
C TYR A 103 -4.79 13.62 14.15
N VAL A 104 -5.09 12.95 13.04
CA VAL A 104 -4.48 13.19 11.73
C VAL A 104 -5.58 13.53 10.73
N LEU A 105 -5.44 14.68 10.09
CA LEU A 105 -6.37 15.14 9.08
C LEU A 105 -5.80 14.88 7.70
N VAL A 106 -6.60 14.25 6.84
CA VAL A 106 -6.21 13.91 5.47
C VAL A 106 -7.28 14.38 4.50
N PHE A 107 -6.84 15.10 3.47
CA PHE A 107 -7.67 15.43 2.32
C PHE A 107 -7.29 14.52 1.16
N PHE A 108 -8.27 13.87 0.56
CA PHE A 108 -8.06 12.94 -0.53
C PHE A 108 -9.23 12.91 -1.50
N LYS A 109 -9.00 12.39 -2.70
CA LYS A 109 -10.04 12.10 -3.69
C LYS A 109 -10.19 10.60 -3.84
N ALA A 110 -11.44 10.14 -3.84
CA ALA A 110 -11.74 8.73 -4.05
C ALA A 110 -13.09 8.57 -4.74
N GLU A 111 -13.35 7.36 -5.24
CA GLU A 111 -14.69 6.98 -5.68
C GLU A 111 -15.55 6.59 -4.47
N GLY A 112 -16.84 6.93 -4.51
CA GLY A 112 -17.79 6.60 -3.43
C GLY A 112 -17.74 5.17 -2.87
N PRO A 113 -17.71 4.09 -3.69
CA PRO A 113 -17.69 2.72 -3.15
C PRO A 113 -16.38 2.35 -2.46
N LYS A 114 -15.29 3.08 -2.69
CA LYS A 114 -13.98 2.80 -2.08
C LYS A 114 -13.91 3.21 -0.60
N ILE A 115 -14.79 4.12 -0.17
CA ILE A 115 -14.83 4.62 1.23
C ILE A 115 -15.11 3.49 2.23
N ALA A 116 -16.04 2.59 1.91
CA ALA A 116 -16.33 1.43 2.77
C ALA A 116 -15.13 0.47 2.89
N GLY A 117 -14.24 0.45 1.88
CA GLY A 117 -12.98 -0.28 1.94
C GLY A 117 -12.01 0.35 2.93
N ILE A 118 -11.87 1.68 2.90
CA ILE A 118 -11.02 2.43 3.83
C ILE A 118 -11.44 2.20 5.29
N GLU A 119 -12.75 2.29 5.57
CA GLU A 119 -13.26 2.06 6.93
C GLU A 119 -12.99 0.65 7.43
N ARG A 120 -13.14 -0.37 6.57
CA ARG A 120 -12.82 -1.76 6.91
C ARG A 120 -11.33 -1.95 7.16
N ASP A 121 -10.49 -1.37 6.33
CA ASP A 121 -9.04 -1.46 6.46
C ASP A 121 -8.57 -0.83 7.78
N VAL A 122 -9.16 0.30 8.18
CA VAL A 122 -8.91 0.92 9.48
C VAL A 122 -9.30 0.01 10.63
N GLN A 123 -10.45 -0.66 10.54
CA GLN A 123 -10.91 -1.60 11.59
C GLN A 123 -9.96 -2.80 11.77
N ILE A 124 -9.17 -3.14 10.76
CA ILE A 124 -8.20 -4.24 10.82
C ILE A 124 -6.87 -3.77 11.44
N SER A 125 -6.52 -2.49 11.28
CA SER A 125 -5.27 -1.93 11.79
C SER A 125 -5.35 -1.63 13.29
N GLU A 126 -4.54 -2.29 14.10
CA GLU A 126 -4.47 -2.08 15.56
C GLU A 126 -3.91 -0.69 15.95
N ASN A 127 -3.22 -0.01 15.04
CA ASN A 127 -2.61 1.30 15.28
C ASN A 127 -3.61 2.47 15.17
N ILE A 128 -4.71 2.26 14.44
CA ILE A 128 -5.73 3.27 14.16
C ILE A 128 -7.00 2.89 14.90
N LEU A 129 -7.39 3.72 15.87
CA LEU A 129 -8.52 3.43 16.74
C LEU A 129 -9.86 3.72 16.04
N ARG A 130 -9.95 4.84 15.30
CA ARG A 130 -11.16 5.22 14.55
C ARG A 130 -10.81 6.09 13.35
N VAL A 131 -11.75 6.12 12.41
CA VAL A 131 -11.78 7.06 11.30
C VAL A 131 -13.16 7.72 11.21
N LEU A 132 -13.18 8.99 10.86
CA LEU A 132 -14.37 9.72 10.44
C LEU A 132 -14.12 10.25 9.03
N VAL A 133 -14.90 9.80 8.06
CA VAL A 133 -14.82 10.27 6.67
C VAL A 133 -16.01 11.17 6.37
N LEU A 134 -15.74 12.38 5.90
CA LEU A 134 -16.75 13.35 5.49
C LEU A 134 -16.52 13.76 4.04
N LYS A 135 -17.62 14.16 3.38
CA LYS A 135 -17.56 14.67 2.01
C LYS A 135 -17.18 16.15 2.05
N ALA A 136 -16.05 16.49 1.43
CA ALA A 136 -15.50 17.84 1.44
C ALA A 136 -16.11 18.68 0.30
N ASP A 137 -17.42 18.90 0.34
CA ASP A 137 -18.14 19.69 -0.69
C ASP A 137 -17.81 21.18 -0.66
N HIS A 138 -17.22 21.65 0.45
CA HIS A 138 -17.01 23.06 0.77
C HIS A 138 -15.56 23.51 0.62
N LEU A 139 -14.59 22.59 0.47
CA LEU A 139 -13.19 22.96 0.25
C LEU A 139 -12.89 23.13 -1.24
N ALA A 140 -12.48 24.34 -1.63
CA ALA A 140 -11.81 24.52 -2.91
C ALA A 140 -10.38 23.97 -2.80
N MET A 141 -9.84 23.41 -3.89
CA MET A 141 -8.45 22.88 -3.92
C MET A 141 -7.42 23.92 -3.46
N LYS A 142 -7.68 25.20 -3.70
CA LYS A 142 -6.83 26.33 -3.30
C LYS A 142 -6.65 26.44 -1.79
N ASP A 143 -7.68 26.08 -1.00
CA ASP A 143 -7.63 26.17 0.45
C ASP A 143 -6.77 25.04 1.05
N ILE A 144 -6.75 23.88 0.38
CA ILE A 144 -5.90 22.74 0.75
C ILE A 144 -4.42 23.07 0.51
N GLU A 145 -4.11 23.76 -0.59
CA GLU A 145 -2.75 24.20 -0.90
C GLU A 145 -2.24 25.25 0.10
N ALA A 146 -3.10 26.17 0.53
CA ALA A 146 -2.74 27.18 1.53
C ALA A 146 -2.43 26.59 2.93
N MET A 147 -2.90 25.36 3.20
CA MET A 147 -2.64 24.65 4.45
C MET A 147 -1.32 23.88 4.45
N GLN A 148 -0.62 23.80 3.31
CA GLN A 148 0.74 23.31 3.29
C GLN A 148 1.62 24.30 4.07
N PRO A 149 2.33 23.86 5.12
CA PRO A 149 3.33 24.72 5.74
C PRO A 149 4.34 25.06 4.64
N GLN A 150 4.49 26.36 4.37
CA GLN A 150 5.58 26.85 3.53
C GLN A 150 6.86 26.22 4.07
N GLN A 151 7.56 25.47 3.23
CA GLN A 151 8.89 24.98 3.57
C GLN A 151 9.68 26.19 4.08
N PRO A 152 10.34 26.13 5.25
CA PRO A 152 11.19 27.22 5.67
C PRO A 152 12.16 27.45 4.52
N ALA A 153 12.13 28.66 3.94
CA ALA A 153 13.12 29.06 2.97
C ALA A 153 14.47 28.70 3.58
N VAL A 154 15.18 27.78 2.94
CA VAL A 154 16.57 27.49 3.28
C VAL A 154 17.29 28.81 3.09
N GLU A 155 17.47 29.57 4.17
CA GLU A 155 18.32 30.74 4.15
C GLU A 155 19.72 30.20 3.84
N GLU A 156 20.19 30.48 2.63
CA GLU A 156 21.54 30.16 2.21
C GLU A 156 22.52 30.82 3.18
N HIS A 157 22.99 30.07 4.16
CA HIS A 157 24.08 30.50 5.03
C HIS A 157 25.31 30.74 4.14
N ASP A 158 25.57 32.02 3.86
CA ASP A 158 26.70 32.47 3.07
C ASP A 158 28.02 32.13 3.79
N THR A 159 28.59 30.97 3.47
CA THR A 159 29.88 30.54 4.01
C THR A 159 31.07 31.30 3.41
N ARG A 160 30.84 32.35 2.59
CA ARG A 160 31.89 33.10 1.90
C ARG A 160 32.77 33.95 2.81
N ASN A 161 32.47 34.10 4.11
CA ASN A 161 33.29 34.92 5.00
C ASN A 161 34.33 34.15 5.87
N PHE A 162 34.50 32.85 5.70
CA PHE A 162 35.47 32.09 6.51
C PHE A 162 36.93 32.11 5.99
N ARG A 163 37.22 32.78 4.88
CA ARG A 163 38.58 32.80 4.26
C ARG A 163 39.32 34.13 4.36
N ARG A 164 38.81 35.11 5.12
CA ARG A 164 39.48 36.42 5.28
C ARG A 164 39.97 36.62 6.71
N GLY A 165 41.02 35.86 7.07
CA GLY A 165 41.75 36.03 8.32
C GLY A 165 43.03 35.21 8.36
N GLY A 166 44.11 35.72 7.76
CA GLY A 166 45.47 35.29 8.16
C GLY A 166 45.85 35.89 9.52
N PRO A 167 46.87 35.39 10.24
CA PRO A 167 48.27 35.35 9.78
C PRO A 167 49.07 34.10 10.24
N GLY A 168 50.35 34.02 9.86
CA GLY A 168 51.19 32.81 9.90
C GLY A 168 51.87 32.40 11.22
N GLY A 169 52.83 31.47 11.09
CA GLY A 169 53.90 31.20 12.07
C GLY A 169 53.95 29.79 12.69
N ASP A 170 54.90 28.98 12.20
CA ASP A 170 55.72 27.92 12.84
C ASP A 170 55.12 26.85 13.80
N ARG A 171 55.40 25.56 13.51
CA ARG A 171 56.36 24.70 14.27
C ARG A 171 56.18 23.19 14.00
N ASP A 172 57.24 22.59 13.43
CA ASP A 172 57.88 21.32 13.78
C ASP A 172 57.03 20.07 14.13
N ARG A 173 57.02 19.08 13.23
CA ARG A 173 57.22 17.66 13.61
C ARG A 173 57.67 16.79 12.43
N GLU A 174 58.99 16.63 12.33
CA GLU A 174 59.66 15.60 11.55
C GLU A 174 59.82 14.33 12.41
N ARG A 175 59.29 13.18 11.96
CA ARG A 175 60.01 11.89 11.97
C ARG A 175 59.24 10.83 11.17
N ALA A 176 59.80 10.44 10.03
CA ALA A 176 59.39 9.32 9.18
C ALA A 176 60.14 8.00 9.57
N PRO A 177 60.18 6.95 8.74
CA PRO A 177 59.16 5.89 8.52
C PRO A 177 59.75 4.46 8.66
N VAL A 178 58.96 3.38 8.84
CA VAL A 178 59.50 2.00 8.67
C VAL A 178 58.50 0.95 8.15
N ALA A 179 58.89 0.36 7.01
CA ALA A 179 58.75 -1.01 6.51
C ALA A 179 57.48 -1.50 5.78
N ALA A 180 57.78 -1.98 4.58
CA ALA A 180 56.96 -2.66 3.59
C ALA A 180 56.77 -4.16 3.89
N ALA A 181 55.81 -4.75 3.16
CA ALA A 181 55.30 -6.14 3.20
C ALA A 181 56.37 -7.26 3.08
N PRO A 182 55.96 -8.53 3.28
CA PRO A 182 55.76 -9.36 2.09
C PRO A 182 54.56 -10.34 2.12
N VAL A 183 54.13 -10.67 0.90
CA VAL A 183 53.23 -11.75 0.44
C VAL A 183 53.95 -13.10 0.48
N VAL A 184 53.28 -14.19 0.87
CA VAL A 184 53.58 -15.57 0.38
C VAL A 184 52.30 -16.41 0.30
N GLU A 185 52.24 -17.19 -0.77
CA GLU A 185 51.19 -18.03 -1.36
C GLU A 185 51.48 -19.54 -1.10
N GLU A 186 50.40 -20.35 -1.12
CA GLU A 186 50.25 -21.80 -1.39
C GLU A 186 50.60 -22.97 -0.39
N ALA A 187 49.51 -23.71 -0.04
CA ALA A 187 49.26 -25.18 -0.08
C ALA A 187 49.90 -26.15 0.98
N PRO A 188 49.52 -27.46 1.11
CA PRO A 188 48.37 -28.26 0.61
C PRO A 188 47.69 -29.26 1.62
N GLU A 189 46.65 -29.96 1.13
CA GLU A 189 46.16 -31.37 1.31
C GLU A 189 46.00 -32.12 2.67
N GLU A 190 44.75 -32.63 2.82
CA GLU A 190 44.29 -34.01 3.09
C GLU A 190 44.37 -34.76 4.45
N ALA A 191 43.24 -35.46 4.68
CA ALA A 191 43.03 -36.79 5.28
C ALA A 191 42.84 -36.96 6.80
N LYS A 192 41.61 -37.37 7.18
CA LYS A 192 41.36 -38.54 8.06
C LYS A 192 39.91 -39.03 7.93
N ILE A 193 39.74 -40.22 7.33
CA ILE A 193 39.27 -41.51 7.92
C ILE A 193 37.78 -41.50 8.27
#